data_AF-X0TD63-F1
#
_entry.id   AF-X0TD63-F1
#
_cell.length_a   1.000
_cell.length_b   1.000
_cell.length_c   1.000
_cell.angle_alpha   90.00
_cell.angle_beta   90.00
_cell.angle_gamma   90.00
#
_symmetry.space_group_name_H-M   'P 1'
#
loop_
_entity.id
_entity.type
_entity.pdbx_description
1 polymer ?
#
loop_
_entity_poly.entity_id
_entity_poly.type
_entity_poly.pdbx_seq_one_letter_code
_entity_poly.pdbx_strand_id
1 'polypeptide(L)'
;MKPRLANHSVQLANDKMDHYIGSHSQISGEKEKLMKWMPEAEEAIKKVPFFVRKRVRSRVEKEAKEAGKPAVSLADVKATQTRYLNGMSSEIKGYQIETCFGPSGCPNRAIISDQLIAQIETDVEKEDLLGFLEQSVQGDLKFHHEFRITLADCPNACSQPQIKDIGIIGACAPVVTEEP
;
A
#
# COMPACT_ATOMS: atom_id res chain seq x y z
N MET A 1 -24.45 -26.10 5.35
CA MET A 1 -23.83 -24.78 5.62
C MET A 1 -22.36 -25.00 6.00
N LYS A 2 -21.43 -24.61 5.13
CA LYS A 2 -19.98 -24.61 5.43
C LYS A 2 -19.49 -23.16 5.53
N PRO A 3 -18.58 -22.80 6.44
CA PRO A 3 -18.12 -21.43 6.57
C PRO A 3 -17.16 -21.04 5.43
N ARG A 4 -17.28 -19.79 4.98
CA ARG A 4 -16.54 -19.14 3.90
C ARG A 4 -15.06 -18.96 4.30
N LEU A 5 -14.15 -19.55 3.53
CA LEU A 5 -12.72 -19.25 3.55
C LEU A 5 -12.49 -17.90 2.85
N ALA A 6 -12.57 -16.79 3.60
CA ALA A 6 -12.40 -15.43 3.06
C ALA A 6 -11.12 -14.71 3.52
N ASN A 7 -10.23 -15.38 4.26
CA ASN A 7 -9.11 -14.72 4.93
C ASN A 7 -7.71 -15.07 4.39
N HIS A 8 -7.58 -15.86 3.32
CA HIS A 8 -6.27 -16.22 2.76
C HIS A 8 -5.82 -15.33 1.58
N SER A 9 -6.76 -14.67 0.92
CA SER A 9 -6.56 -13.86 -0.28
C SER A 9 -6.03 -12.44 0.00
N VAL A 10 -6.31 -11.89 1.19
CA VAL A 10 -5.82 -10.55 1.60
C VAL A 10 -4.34 -10.57 2.00
N GLN A 11 -3.82 -11.73 2.41
CA GLN A 11 -2.42 -11.88 2.81
C GLN A 11 -1.48 -11.98 1.59
N LEU A 12 -1.94 -12.62 0.51
CA LEU A 12 -1.20 -12.77 -0.76
C LEU A 12 -1.10 -11.46 -1.57
N ALA A 13 -2.01 -10.51 -1.31
CA ALA A 13 -2.03 -9.19 -1.92
C ALA A 13 -0.89 -8.29 -1.43
N ASN A 14 -0.64 -8.30 -0.12
CA ASN A 14 0.37 -7.43 0.50
C ASN A 14 1.80 -7.95 0.31
N ASP A 15 2.00 -9.26 0.09
CA ASP A 15 3.33 -9.82 -0.17
C ASP A 15 3.78 -9.68 -1.65
N LYS A 16 2.91 -9.22 -2.56
CA LYS A 16 3.23 -9.08 -4.00
C LYS A 16 3.58 -7.65 -4.46
N MET A 17 3.28 -6.62 -3.67
CA MET A 17 3.62 -5.23 -4.04
C MET A 17 5.11 -4.92 -3.86
N ASP A 18 5.81 -5.67 -3.01
CA ASP A 18 7.25 -5.51 -2.78
C ASP A 18 8.12 -6.17 -3.86
N HIS A 19 7.51 -6.85 -4.85
CA HIS A 19 8.24 -7.70 -5.80
C HIS A 19 8.52 -7.06 -7.17
N TYR A 20 8.04 -5.84 -7.45
CA TYR A 20 8.10 -5.25 -8.80
C TYR A 20 9.24 -4.23 -9.02
N ILE A 21 10.09 -3.98 -8.02
CA ILE A 21 11.32 -3.18 -8.18
C ILE A 21 12.52 -4.10 -7.94
N GLY A 22 13.02 -4.77 -8.98
CA GLY A 22 14.27 -5.53 -8.89
C GLY A 22 14.40 -6.69 -9.87
N SER A 23 14.75 -6.39 -11.11
CA SER A 23 15.28 -7.39 -12.05
C SER A 23 16.63 -7.91 -11.56
N HIS A 24 16.69 -9.22 -11.32
CA HIS A 24 17.85 -10.11 -11.33
C HIS A 24 19.18 -9.61 -10.73
N SER A 25 19.38 -9.93 -9.44
CA SER A 25 20.62 -10.59 -9.02
C SER A 25 20.27 -11.65 -7.96
N GLN A 26 20.85 -12.84 -8.10
CA GLN A 26 20.66 -13.94 -7.16
C GLN A 26 21.26 -13.53 -5.82
N ILE A 27 20.43 -13.29 -4.81
CA ILE A 27 20.88 -13.22 -3.42
C ILE A 27 20.08 -14.25 -2.63
N SER A 28 20.82 -15.29 -2.24
CA SER A 28 20.42 -16.33 -1.30
C SER A 28 19.71 -15.72 -0.08
N GLY A 29 18.52 -16.22 0.21
CA GLY A 29 17.72 -15.82 1.36
C GLY A 29 18.46 -16.07 2.68
N GLU A 30 19.10 -15.04 3.20
CA GLU A 30 19.29 -14.89 4.63
C GLU A 30 17.91 -14.65 5.24
N LYS A 31 17.46 -15.57 6.11
CA LYS A 31 16.36 -15.30 7.04
C LYS A 31 16.69 -13.98 7.74
N GLU A 32 15.98 -12.92 7.38
CA GLU A 32 16.16 -11.61 7.98
C GLU A 32 16.06 -11.78 9.51
N LYS A 33 17.17 -11.52 10.21
CA LYS A 33 17.25 -11.63 11.67
C LYS A 33 16.17 -10.70 12.24
N LEU A 34 15.12 -11.28 12.84
CA LEU A 34 14.17 -10.50 13.64
C LEU A 34 14.98 -9.73 14.68
N MET A 35 14.88 -8.41 14.64
CA MET A 35 15.54 -7.55 15.62
C MET A 35 15.00 -7.88 17.01
N LYS A 36 15.85 -7.86 18.04
CA LYS A 36 15.38 -8.08 19.42
C LYS A 36 14.55 -6.88 19.87
N TRP A 37 13.41 -7.12 20.49
CA TRP A 37 12.58 -6.07 21.10
C TRP A 37 12.64 -6.19 22.62
N MET A 38 12.75 -5.05 23.31
CA MET A 38 12.65 -4.99 24.77
C MET A 38 11.19 -5.22 25.22
N PRO A 39 10.95 -5.80 26.42
CA PRO A 39 9.60 -6.12 26.88
C PRO A 39 8.62 -4.93 26.84
N GLU A 40 9.09 -3.74 27.20
CA GLU A 40 8.27 -2.52 27.21
C GLU A 40 7.92 -2.06 25.79
N ALA A 41 8.80 -2.30 24.81
CA ALA A 41 8.55 -2.01 23.41
C ALA A 41 7.51 -2.98 22.81
N GLU A 42 7.58 -4.26 23.20
CA GLU A 42 6.59 -5.27 22.83
C GLU A 42 5.19 -4.93 23.37
N GLU A 43 5.10 -4.52 24.63
CA GLU A 43 3.83 -4.06 25.23
C GLU A 43 3.27 -2.81 24.54
N ALA A 44 4.14 -1.86 24.16
CA ALA A 44 3.70 -0.67 23.43
C ALA A 44 3.09 -1.03 22.07
N ILE A 45 3.70 -1.97 21.33
CA ILE A 45 3.20 -2.39 20.01
C ILE A 45 1.84 -3.10 20.08
N LYS A 46 1.51 -3.75 21.20
CA LYS A 46 0.18 -4.37 21.36
C LYS A 46 -0.98 -3.36 21.28
N LYS A 47 -0.73 -2.08 21.59
CA LYS A 47 -1.73 -1.01 21.47
C LYS A 47 -2.05 -0.65 20.01
N VAL A 48 -1.14 -0.93 19.09
CA VAL A 48 -1.35 -0.75 17.65
C VAL A 48 -2.33 -1.83 17.15
N PRO A 49 -3.32 -1.52 16.29
CA PRO A 49 -4.22 -2.53 15.74
C PRO A 49 -3.49 -3.65 15.01
N PHE A 50 -3.90 -4.90 15.21
CA PHE A 50 -3.11 -6.07 14.79
C PHE A 50 -2.77 -6.09 13.30
N PHE A 51 -3.67 -5.60 12.44
CA PHE A 51 -3.53 -5.60 10.99
C PHE A 51 -2.45 -4.63 10.47
N VAL A 52 -2.06 -3.60 11.25
CA VAL A 52 -0.96 -2.69 10.91
C VAL A 52 0.34 -2.98 11.68
N ARG A 53 0.32 -3.85 12.70
CA ARG A 53 1.50 -4.13 13.54
C ARG A 53 2.71 -4.59 12.74
N LYS A 54 2.56 -5.42 11.70
CA LYS A 54 3.67 -5.87 10.84
C LYS A 54 4.39 -4.67 10.21
N ARG A 55 3.63 -3.72 9.65
CA ARG A 55 4.16 -2.51 9.02
C ARG A 55 4.83 -1.58 10.04
N VAL A 56 4.21 -1.37 11.19
CA VAL A 56 4.79 -0.52 12.25
C VAL A 56 6.09 -1.15 12.78
N ARG A 57 6.13 -2.47 13.01
CA ARG A 57 7.36 -3.16 13.43
C ARG A 57 8.48 -3.00 12.40
N SER A 58 8.20 -3.26 11.13
CA SER A 58 9.17 -3.11 10.04
C SER A 58 9.78 -1.70 10.01
N ARG A 59 8.96 -0.66 10.17
CA ARG A 59 9.45 0.73 10.22
C ARG A 59 10.32 1.02 11.44
N VAL A 60 9.89 0.62 12.64
CA VAL A 60 10.68 0.81 13.88
C VAL A 60 12.00 0.06 13.81
N GLU A 61 11.99 -1.18 13.31
CA GLU A 61 13.21 -1.98 13.14
C GLU A 61 14.16 -1.36 12.12
N LYS A 62 13.65 -0.86 10.99
CA LYS A 62 14.45 -0.15 10.00
C LYS A 62 15.15 1.07 10.63
N GLU A 63 14.40 1.94 11.30
CA GLU A 63 14.96 3.14 11.94
C GLU A 63 15.96 2.79 13.06
N ALA A 64 15.71 1.73 13.83
CA ALA A 64 16.62 1.27 14.86
C ALA A 64 17.91 0.62 14.29
N LYS A 65 17.80 -0.14 13.18
CA LYS A 65 18.92 -0.69 12.42
C LYS A 65 19.79 0.43 11.84
N GLU A 66 19.18 1.44 11.22
CA GLU A 66 19.87 2.62 10.66
C GLU A 66 20.59 3.41 11.76
N ALA A 67 20.02 3.46 12.97
CA ALA A 67 20.66 4.03 14.15
C ALA A 67 21.72 3.12 14.80
N GLY A 68 22.04 1.97 14.20
CA GLY A 68 23.05 1.02 14.70
C GLY A 68 22.69 0.33 16.01
N LYS A 69 21.40 0.27 16.38
CA LYS A 69 20.96 -0.29 17.66
C LYS A 69 20.88 -1.82 17.60
N PRO A 70 21.31 -2.53 18.66
CA PRO A 70 21.24 -4.00 18.70
C PRO A 70 19.85 -4.53 19.03
N ALA A 71 18.96 -3.68 19.57
CA ALA A 71 17.59 -4.02 19.96
C ALA A 71 16.68 -2.78 19.95
N VAL A 72 15.37 -2.99 19.74
CA VAL A 72 14.33 -1.96 19.78
C VAL A 72 13.93 -1.69 21.22
N SER A 73 14.05 -0.44 21.65
CA SER A 73 13.60 0.04 22.96
C SER A 73 12.23 0.74 22.88
N LEU A 74 11.60 0.99 24.04
CA LEU A 74 10.38 1.79 24.10
C LEU A 74 10.59 3.21 23.55
N ALA A 75 11.79 3.77 23.74
CA ALA A 75 12.14 5.09 23.21
C ALA A 75 12.14 5.09 21.67
N ASP A 76 12.58 4.00 21.04
CA ASP A 76 12.57 3.86 19.58
C ASP A 76 11.13 3.81 19.03
N VAL A 77 10.26 3.04 19.68
CA VAL A 77 8.83 2.97 19.33
C VAL A 77 8.18 4.35 19.42
N LYS A 78 8.40 5.06 20.54
CA LYS A 78 7.85 6.41 20.76
C LYS A 78 8.42 7.41 19.77
N ALA A 79 9.73 7.41 19.54
CA ALA A 79 10.38 8.33 18.61
C ALA A 79 9.90 8.11 17.17
N THR A 80 9.77 6.85 16.74
CA THR A 80 9.20 6.48 15.43
C THR A 80 7.75 6.95 15.32
N GLN A 81 6.94 6.72 16.36
CA GLN A 81 5.56 7.18 16.40
C GLN A 81 5.47 8.71 16.29
N THR A 82 6.27 9.45 17.06
CA THR A 82 6.32 10.92 17.01
C THR A 82 6.75 11.41 15.64
N ARG A 83 7.81 10.83 15.04
CA ARG A 83 8.24 11.17 13.68
C ARG A 83 7.15 10.88 12.65
N TYR A 84 6.49 9.74 12.73
CA TYR A 84 5.42 9.40 11.79
C TYR A 84 4.24 10.38 11.88
N LEU A 85 3.85 10.76 13.10
CA LEU A 85 2.74 11.70 13.30
C LEU A 85 3.10 13.13 12.90
N ASN A 86 4.34 13.57 13.14
CA ASN A 86 4.79 14.94 12.89
C ASN A 86 5.42 15.13 11.50
N GLY A 87 5.89 14.08 10.86
CA GLY A 87 6.55 14.08 9.55
C GLY A 87 5.62 13.66 8.41
N MET A 88 4.34 13.39 8.68
CA MET A 88 3.39 12.91 7.68
C MET A 88 3.31 13.83 6.47
N SER A 89 3.39 15.16 6.68
CA SER A 89 3.37 16.14 5.59
C SER A 89 4.50 15.95 4.60
N SER A 90 5.69 15.51 5.05
CA SER A 90 6.86 15.29 4.18
C SER A 90 6.80 13.99 3.37
N GLU A 91 5.86 13.09 3.70
CA GLU A 91 5.66 11.82 2.97
C GLU A 91 4.54 11.92 1.92
N ILE A 92 3.90 13.08 1.79
CA ILE A 92 2.77 13.29 0.88
C ILE A 92 3.30 13.67 -0.50
N LYS A 93 2.91 12.87 -1.49
CA LYS A 93 3.20 13.09 -2.92
C LYS A 93 2.17 14.03 -3.55
N GLY A 94 1.00 14.15 -2.92
CA GLY A 94 -0.15 14.90 -3.39
C GLY A 94 -1.21 14.03 -4.07
N TYR A 95 -0.85 12.80 -4.44
CA TYR A 95 -1.76 11.84 -5.05
C TYR A 95 -1.33 10.39 -4.82
N GLN A 96 -2.29 9.47 -4.98
CA GLN A 96 -2.09 8.03 -4.97
C GLN A 96 -2.78 7.40 -6.18
N ILE A 97 -2.07 6.51 -6.87
CA ILE A 97 -2.61 5.68 -7.94
C ILE A 97 -2.52 4.22 -7.50
N GLU A 98 -3.66 3.54 -7.46
CA GLU A 98 -3.75 2.12 -7.09
C GLU A 98 -4.32 1.30 -8.26
N THR A 99 -3.92 0.03 -8.36
CA THR A 99 -4.44 -0.89 -9.38
C THR A 99 -4.81 -2.22 -8.75
N CYS A 100 -5.70 -2.98 -9.38
CA CYS A 100 -5.98 -4.35 -8.99
C CYS A 100 -4.83 -5.30 -9.41
N PHE A 101 -4.92 -6.59 -9.10
CA PHE A 101 -3.94 -7.60 -9.52
C PHE A 101 -3.93 -7.91 -11.03
N GLY A 102 -4.58 -7.09 -11.86
CA GLY A 102 -4.67 -7.24 -13.31
C GLY A 102 -3.30 -7.42 -13.97
N PRO A 103 -2.38 -6.44 -13.85
CA PRO A 103 -1.04 -6.50 -14.43
C PRO A 103 -0.21 -7.71 -13.97
N SER A 104 -0.53 -8.29 -12.80
CA SER A 104 0.12 -9.50 -12.28
C SER A 104 -0.45 -10.81 -12.85
N GLY A 105 -1.29 -10.76 -13.88
CA GLY A 105 -1.85 -11.93 -14.56
C GLY A 105 -3.15 -12.46 -13.97
N CYS A 106 -4.02 -11.57 -13.46
CA CYS A 106 -5.35 -11.99 -13.00
C CYS A 106 -6.17 -12.59 -14.18
N PRO A 107 -6.77 -13.78 -14.04
CA PRO A 107 -7.56 -14.39 -15.12
C PRO A 107 -8.93 -13.70 -15.33
N ASN A 108 -9.38 -12.91 -14.36
CA ASN A 108 -10.70 -12.26 -14.40
C ASN A 108 -10.68 -10.90 -15.12
N ARG A 109 -9.56 -10.49 -15.73
CA ARG A 109 -9.47 -9.21 -16.43
C ARG A 109 -10.51 -9.18 -17.55
N ALA A 110 -11.43 -8.22 -17.48
CA ALA A 110 -12.35 -7.95 -18.57
C ALA A 110 -11.67 -7.07 -19.63
N ILE A 111 -10.75 -6.19 -19.19
CA ILE A 111 -9.97 -5.27 -20.02
C ILE A 111 -8.49 -5.31 -19.60
N ILE A 112 -7.58 -5.06 -20.55
CA ILE A 112 -6.15 -4.82 -20.29
C ILE A 112 -5.91 -3.31 -20.30
N SER A 113 -5.51 -2.73 -19.15
CA SER A 113 -5.45 -1.28 -18.94
C SER A 113 -4.05 -0.72 -18.72
N ASP A 114 -2.99 -1.52 -18.92
CA ASP A 114 -1.62 -1.18 -18.55
C ASP A 114 -1.14 0.17 -19.15
N GLN A 115 -1.53 0.47 -20.40
CA GLN A 115 -1.20 1.75 -21.04
C GLN A 115 -1.98 2.93 -20.46
N LEU A 116 -3.23 2.72 -20.05
CA LEU A 116 -4.06 3.77 -19.44
C LEU A 116 -3.48 4.18 -18.08
N ILE A 117 -2.97 3.23 -17.30
CA ILE A 117 -2.32 3.52 -16.01
C ILE A 117 -1.11 4.44 -16.22
N ALA A 118 -0.23 4.09 -17.16
CA ALA A 118 0.95 4.92 -17.47
C ALA A 118 0.58 6.32 -17.98
N GLN A 119 -0.51 6.45 -18.74
CA GLN A 119 -1.03 7.75 -19.18
C GLN A 119 -1.55 8.59 -18.00
N ILE A 120 -2.34 7.99 -17.12
CA ILE A 120 -2.85 8.66 -15.91
C ILE A 120 -1.69 9.12 -15.03
N GLU A 121 -0.69 8.28 -14.81
CA GLU A 121 0.52 8.65 -14.04
C GLU A 121 1.20 9.87 -14.66
N THR A 122 1.40 9.86 -15.98
CA THR A 122 2.03 10.96 -16.72
C THR A 122 1.23 12.25 -16.63
N ASP A 123 -0.11 12.18 -16.68
CA ASP A 123 -0.95 13.37 -16.64
C ASP A 123 -1.03 13.95 -15.23
N VAL A 124 -1.19 13.11 -14.21
CA VAL A 124 -1.23 13.57 -12.81
C VAL A 124 0.09 14.20 -12.37
N GLU A 125 1.24 13.67 -12.83
CA GLU A 125 2.55 14.25 -12.53
C GLU A 125 2.71 15.69 -13.04
N LYS A 126 1.96 16.11 -14.06
CA LYS A 126 2.04 17.47 -14.63
C LYS A 126 1.26 18.51 -13.82
N GLU A 127 0.30 18.09 -13.00
CA GLU A 127 -0.68 18.99 -12.37
C GLU A 127 -0.22 19.61 -11.04
N ASP A 128 0.99 19.28 -10.56
CA ASP A 128 1.53 19.75 -9.26
C ASP A 128 0.51 19.71 -8.11
N LEU A 129 -0.11 18.54 -7.93
CA LEU A 129 -1.16 18.37 -6.92
C LEU A 129 -0.63 18.60 -5.49
N LEU A 130 0.65 18.35 -5.24
CA LEU A 130 1.27 18.67 -3.96
C LEU A 130 1.25 20.18 -3.71
N GLY A 131 1.74 20.98 -4.66
CA GLY A 131 1.72 22.44 -4.56
C GLY A 131 0.30 23.00 -4.40
N PHE A 132 -0.68 22.41 -5.10
CA PHE A 132 -2.09 22.76 -4.92
C PHE A 132 -2.59 22.49 -3.49
N LEU A 133 -2.28 21.32 -2.93
CA LEU A 133 -2.70 20.95 -1.57
C LEU A 133 -2.03 21.84 -0.52
N GLU A 134 -0.74 22.13 -0.65
CA GLU A 134 -0.01 23.03 0.27
C GLU A 134 -0.61 24.45 0.31
N GLN A 135 -1.13 24.92 -0.82
CA GLN A 135 -1.80 26.23 -0.90
C GLN A 135 -3.24 26.20 -0.39
N SER A 136 -3.92 25.05 -0.47
CA SER A 136 -5.36 24.93 -0.25
C SER A 136 -5.74 24.43 1.15
N VAL A 137 -4.87 23.64 1.79
CA VAL A 137 -5.14 23.02 3.08
C VAL A 137 -4.50 23.84 4.20
N GLN A 138 -5.28 24.12 5.24
CA GLN A 138 -4.76 24.79 6.43
C GLN A 138 -4.06 23.80 7.35
N GLY A 139 -2.79 24.06 7.64
CA GLY A 139 -1.96 23.23 8.52
C GLY A 139 -1.26 22.08 7.79
N ASP A 140 -0.72 21.14 8.55
CA ASP A 140 0.08 20.04 7.98
C ASP A 140 -0.77 19.11 7.11
N LEU A 141 -0.21 18.74 5.95
CA LEU A 141 -0.83 17.76 5.07
C LEU A 141 -0.83 16.37 5.73
N LYS A 142 -1.86 15.60 5.39
CA LYS A 142 -2.12 14.23 5.89
C LYS A 142 -2.56 13.34 4.73
N PHE A 143 -2.32 12.04 4.80
CA PHE A 143 -2.62 11.09 3.71
C PHE A 143 -4.08 11.06 3.23
N HIS A 144 -5.04 11.56 4.02
CA HIS A 144 -6.44 11.66 3.58
C HIS A 144 -6.71 12.88 2.68
N HIS A 145 -5.75 13.80 2.53
CA HIS A 145 -5.82 14.92 1.60
C HIS A 145 -5.32 14.56 0.20
N GLU A 146 -4.54 13.48 0.05
CA GLU A 146 -4.03 13.08 -1.26
C GLU A 146 -5.18 12.69 -2.19
N PHE A 147 -5.09 13.16 -3.43
CA PHE A 147 -6.02 12.79 -4.49
C PHE A 147 -5.84 11.32 -4.88
N ARG A 148 -6.92 10.53 -4.88
CA ARG A 148 -6.83 9.08 -5.09
C ARG A 148 -7.50 8.65 -6.38
N ILE A 149 -6.71 8.03 -7.23
CA ILE A 149 -7.17 7.38 -8.45
C ILE A 149 -6.96 5.87 -8.29
N THR A 150 -7.92 5.08 -8.75
CA THR A 150 -7.72 3.64 -8.82
C THR A 150 -8.35 3.01 -10.04
N LEU A 151 -7.75 1.91 -10.49
CA LEU A 151 -8.21 1.12 -11.61
C LEU A 151 -8.48 -0.33 -11.22
N ALA A 152 -9.59 -0.88 -11.70
CA ALA A 152 -9.87 -2.31 -11.66
C ALA A 152 -10.19 -2.81 -13.07
N ASP A 153 -9.46 -3.82 -13.55
CA ASP A 153 -9.63 -4.40 -14.89
C ASP A 153 -10.94 -5.17 -15.11
N CYS A 154 -11.76 -5.36 -14.08
CA CYS A 154 -13.04 -6.06 -14.17
C CYS A 154 -14.04 -5.63 -13.10
N PRO A 155 -15.32 -6.01 -13.23
CA PRO A 155 -16.38 -5.63 -12.27
C PRO A 155 -16.19 -6.16 -10.84
N ASN A 156 -15.25 -7.08 -10.59
CA ASN A 156 -14.91 -7.52 -9.23
C ASN A 156 -14.29 -6.42 -8.37
N ALA A 157 -13.77 -5.34 -8.98
CA ALA A 157 -13.41 -4.10 -8.29
C ALA A 157 -12.45 -4.30 -7.10
N CYS A 158 -11.46 -5.20 -7.21
CA CYS A 158 -10.60 -5.58 -6.08
C CYS A 158 -9.77 -4.43 -5.48
N SER A 159 -9.50 -3.37 -6.26
CA SER A 159 -8.80 -2.15 -5.84
C SER A 159 -9.73 -1.09 -5.21
N GLN A 160 -10.99 -1.44 -4.96
CA GLN A 160 -12.01 -0.62 -4.27
C GLN A 160 -12.27 0.76 -4.91
N PRO A 161 -12.52 0.84 -6.24
CA PRO A 161 -12.80 2.09 -6.97
C PRO A 161 -13.91 2.95 -6.41
N GLN A 162 -14.92 2.34 -5.79
CA GLN A 162 -16.09 3.03 -5.25
C GLN A 162 -15.81 3.92 -4.02
N ILE A 163 -14.61 3.86 -3.42
CA ILE A 163 -14.24 4.68 -2.24
C ILE A 163 -13.05 5.62 -2.52
N LYS A 164 -12.69 5.81 -3.79
CA LYS A 164 -11.62 6.73 -4.21
C LYS A 164 -12.21 7.92 -4.96
N ASP A 165 -11.44 8.99 -5.15
CA ASP A 165 -11.89 10.21 -5.81
C ASP A 165 -12.19 9.97 -7.30
N ILE A 166 -11.32 9.22 -7.98
CA ILE A 166 -11.57 8.67 -9.32
C ILE A 166 -11.44 7.15 -9.28
N GLY A 167 -12.53 6.45 -9.53
CA GLY A 167 -12.57 5.00 -9.67
C GLY A 167 -12.90 4.58 -11.10
N ILE A 168 -12.02 3.79 -11.73
CA ILE A 168 -12.23 3.27 -13.08
C ILE A 168 -12.42 1.75 -13.01
N ILE A 169 -13.52 1.26 -13.59
CA ILE A 169 -13.88 -0.16 -13.61
C ILE A 169 -13.97 -0.63 -15.06
N GLY A 170 -13.10 -1.57 -15.43
CA GLY A 170 -13.16 -2.29 -16.68
C GLY A 170 -14.38 -3.21 -16.71
N ALA A 171 -15.07 -3.22 -17.84
CA ALA A 171 -16.21 -4.09 -18.10
C ALA A 171 -16.20 -4.49 -19.58
N CYS A 172 -16.78 -5.64 -19.87
CA CYS A 172 -17.05 -6.09 -21.23
C CYS A 172 -18.55 -6.41 -21.35
N ALA A 173 -19.12 -6.25 -22.54
CA ALA A 173 -20.47 -6.71 -22.79
C ALA A 173 -20.50 -8.25 -22.73
N PRO A 174 -21.49 -8.87 -22.06
CA PRO A 174 -21.64 -10.31 -22.12
C PRO A 174 -21.96 -10.74 -23.55
N VAL A 175 -21.51 -11.93 -23.92
CA VAL A 175 -21.83 -12.56 -25.20
C VAL A 175 -22.60 -13.85 -24.91
N VAL A 176 -23.62 -14.12 -25.72
CA VAL A 176 -24.33 -15.40 -25.68
C VAL A 176 -23.42 -16.47 -26.25
N THR A 177 -23.15 -17.50 -25.48
CA THR A 177 -22.41 -18.69 -25.93
C THR A 177 -23.40 -19.82 -26.19
N GLU A 178 -22.95 -20.85 -26.93
CA GLU A 178 -23.70 -22.10 -27.10
C GLU A 178 -23.65 -22.98 -25.82
N GLU A 179 -22.98 -22.53 -24.76
CA GLU A 179 -23.01 -23.21 -23.46
C GLU A 179 -24.38 -22.98 -22.80
N PRO A 180 -25.13 -24.06 -22.46
CA PRO A 180 -26.49 -23.98 -21.93
C PRO A 180 -26.58 -23.47 -20.50
#